data_AF-A0A7C5ZV27-F1
#
_entry.id   AF-A0A7C5ZV27-F1
#
_cell.length_a   1.000
_cell.length_b   1.000
_cell.length_c   1.000
_cell.angle_alpha   90.00
_cell.angle_beta   90.00
_cell.angle_gamma   90.00
#
_symmetry.space_group_name_H-M   'P 1'
#
loop_
_entity.id
_entity.type
_entity.pdbx_description
1 polymer ?
#
loop_
_entity_poly.entity_id
_entity_poly.type
_entity_poly.pdbx_seq_one_letter_code
_entity_poly.pdbx_strand_id
1 'polypeptide(L)'
;MAIQTAGLKTAKSVALKIENSATIELPKGTLEHIRKVMDFLPIEHQRGLERIRLVDYINDPRLKNLDIPVKGDLPGLYHPRVQNQPAWLEISLGALLQPTESFTKRWMAKTSFKANLAGLLFSLVGQHYYLTLKHSVKKQNLEPQIRQYAEKNLKSWGEEQSKHSLRAKIFKPVRPYVERFARWLNRKAAAAQKKS
;
A
#
# COMPACT_ATOMS: atom_id res chain seq x y z
N MET A 1 -45.29 15.62 -5.01
CA MET A 1 -45.11 14.23 -4.56
C MET A 1 -43.66 14.04 -4.15
N ALA A 2 -43.40 14.13 -2.84
CA ALA A 2 -42.07 13.91 -2.27
C ALA A 2 -41.97 12.43 -1.87
N ILE A 3 -41.18 11.66 -2.62
CA ILE A 3 -40.83 10.29 -2.20
C ILE A 3 -39.87 10.45 -1.03
N GLN A 4 -40.41 10.31 0.18
CA GLN A 4 -39.64 10.12 1.39
C GLN A 4 -38.91 8.77 1.29
N THR A 5 -37.63 8.79 0.94
CA THR A 5 -36.77 7.62 1.11
C THR A 5 -36.41 7.47 2.58
N ALA A 6 -37.33 6.89 3.34
CA ALA A 6 -37.10 6.39 4.68
C ALA A 6 -36.07 5.23 4.63
N GLY A 7 -35.08 5.26 5.52
CA GLY A 7 -34.46 4.02 6.01
C GLY A 7 -33.06 3.64 5.51
N LEU A 8 -32.40 4.41 4.65
CA LEU A 8 -30.95 4.24 4.49
C LEU A 8 -30.25 4.88 5.69
N LYS A 9 -30.02 4.08 6.74
CA LYS A 9 -28.98 4.38 7.73
C LYS A 9 -27.73 4.72 6.93
N THR A 10 -27.40 6.00 6.80
CA THR A 10 -26.10 6.45 6.31
C THR A 10 -25.10 5.71 7.18
N ALA A 11 -24.43 4.70 6.60
CA ALA A 11 -23.42 3.94 7.30
C ALA A 11 -22.48 4.97 7.90
N LYS A 12 -22.46 5.09 9.24
CA LYS A 12 -21.50 5.94 9.94
C LYS A 12 -20.14 5.61 9.33
N SER A 13 -19.55 6.55 8.62
CA SER A 13 -18.18 6.42 8.12
C SER A 13 -17.31 6.36 9.38
N VAL A 14 -17.04 5.16 9.86
CA VAL A 14 -16.11 4.96 10.97
C VAL A 14 -14.77 5.39 10.39
N ALA A 15 -14.31 6.58 10.79
CA ALA A 15 -13.00 7.07 10.42
C ALA A 15 -11.98 6.02 10.88
N LEU A 16 -11.15 5.58 9.94
CA LEU A 16 -10.23 4.48 10.14
C LEU A 16 -9.23 4.85 11.25
N LYS A 17 -9.15 4.04 12.31
CA LYS A 17 -8.32 4.31 13.48
C LYS A 17 -6.85 4.02 13.17
N ILE A 18 -5.96 4.98 13.40
CA ILE A 18 -4.52 4.78 13.23
C ILE A 18 -3.90 4.57 14.60
N GLU A 19 -3.40 3.37 14.87
CA GLU A 19 -2.76 2.99 16.14
C GLU A 19 -1.24 2.92 15.93
N ASN A 20 -0.48 3.70 16.72
CA ASN A 20 0.98 3.60 16.72
C ASN A 20 1.44 2.76 17.91
N SER A 21 1.93 1.55 17.66
CA SER A 21 2.57 0.67 18.64
C SER A 21 4.09 0.56 18.42
N ALA A 22 4.65 1.36 17.51
CA ALA A 22 6.06 1.29 17.18
C ALA A 22 6.91 2.15 18.12
N THR A 23 8.08 1.63 18.47
CA THR A 23 9.12 2.32 19.25
C THR A 23 10.04 3.13 18.34
N ILE A 24 10.13 2.76 17.06
CA ILE A 24 10.93 3.48 16.06
C ILE A 24 10.37 4.88 15.83
N GLU A 25 11.26 5.87 15.76
CA GLU A 25 10.90 7.24 15.43
C GLU A 25 10.27 7.35 14.03
N LEU A 26 9.01 7.77 14.01
CA LEU A 26 8.27 8.02 12.79
C LEU A 26 8.81 9.26 12.07
N PRO A 27 9.01 9.22 10.74
CA PRO A 27 9.25 10.41 9.96
C PRO A 27 8.13 11.45 10.16
N LYS A 28 8.48 12.74 10.10
CA LYS A 28 7.53 13.83 10.33
C LYS A 28 6.33 13.75 9.36
N GLY A 29 5.12 13.88 9.90
CA GLY A 29 3.87 13.86 9.13
C GLY A 29 3.45 12.49 8.60
N THR A 30 4.00 11.38 9.15
CA THR A 30 3.62 10.03 8.70
C THR A 30 2.13 9.74 8.91
N LEU A 31 1.57 10.08 10.07
CA LEU A 31 0.15 9.83 10.36
C LEU A 31 -0.78 10.62 9.43
N GLU A 32 -0.45 11.88 9.16
CA GLU A 32 -1.17 12.71 8.19
C GLU A 32 -1.06 12.15 6.77
N HIS A 33 0.12 11.66 6.40
CA HIS A 33 0.34 11.03 5.09
C HIS A 33 -0.52 9.77 4.93
N ILE A 34 -0.60 8.92 5.97
CA ILE A 34 -1.50 7.76 5.98
C ILE A 34 -2.95 8.20 5.75
N ARG A 35 -3.42 9.22 6.48
CA ARG A 35 -4.79 9.75 6.30
C ARG A 35 -5.02 10.20 4.86
N LYS A 36 -4.14 11.02 4.30
CA LYS A 36 -4.27 11.51 2.91
C LYS A 36 -4.28 10.36 1.88
N VAL A 37 -3.47 9.33 2.10
CA VAL A 37 -3.45 8.14 1.22
C VAL A 37 -4.75 7.36 1.34
N MET A 38 -5.32 7.22 2.54
CA MET A 38 -6.60 6.56 2.74
C MET A 38 -7.76 7.38 2.17
N ASP A 39 -7.76 8.71 2.38
CA ASP A 39 -8.78 9.62 1.83
C ASP A 39 -8.79 9.64 0.29
N PHE A 40 -7.66 9.35 -0.34
CA PHE A 40 -7.56 9.20 -1.80
C PHE A 40 -8.32 7.98 -2.34
N LEU A 41 -8.49 6.93 -1.52
CA LEU A 41 -9.16 5.71 -1.96
C LEU A 41 -10.68 5.83 -1.83
N PRO A 42 -11.47 5.18 -2.72
CA PRO A 42 -12.91 5.10 -2.57
C PRO A 42 -13.29 4.52 -1.20
N ILE A 43 -14.31 5.09 -0.55
CA ILE A 43 -14.79 4.67 0.77
C ILE A 43 -15.25 3.21 0.73
N GLU A 44 -15.79 2.77 -0.40
CA GLU A 44 -16.25 1.40 -0.63
C GLU A 44 -15.11 0.40 -0.46
N HIS A 45 -13.89 0.75 -0.89
CA HIS A 45 -12.73 -0.14 -0.79
C HIS A 45 -12.18 -0.24 0.62
N GLN A 46 -12.58 0.67 1.50
CA GLN A 46 -12.18 0.71 2.91
C GLN A 46 -13.27 0.13 3.82
N ARG A 47 -14.43 -0.21 3.27
CA ARG A 47 -15.59 -0.63 4.03
C ARG A 47 -15.31 -1.91 4.81
N GLY A 48 -15.35 -1.80 6.13
CA GLY A 48 -15.11 -2.93 7.03
C GLY A 48 -13.67 -3.02 7.55
N LEU A 49 -12.78 -2.13 7.11
CA LEU A 49 -11.50 -1.87 7.80
C LEU A 49 -11.75 -0.98 9.01
N GLU A 50 -11.28 -1.43 10.17
CA GLU A 50 -11.42 -0.65 11.42
C GLU A 50 -10.15 0.17 11.71
N ARG A 51 -8.98 -0.44 11.57
CA ARG A 51 -7.71 0.17 12.01
C ARG A 51 -6.50 -0.15 11.15
N ILE A 52 -5.54 0.76 11.17
CA ILE A 52 -4.16 0.59 10.70
C ILE A 52 -3.26 0.63 11.94
N ARG A 53 -2.50 -0.45 12.18
CA ARG A 53 -1.55 -0.55 13.27
C ARG A 53 -0.12 -0.45 12.73
N LEU A 54 0.66 0.47 13.29
CA LEU A 54 2.08 0.61 13.03
C LEU A 54 2.85 -0.14 14.12
N VAL A 55 3.74 -1.03 13.71
CA VAL A 55 4.58 -1.85 14.61
C VAL A 55 6.04 -1.77 14.18
N ASP A 56 6.97 -2.09 15.07
CA ASP A 56 8.39 -2.15 14.71
C ASP A 56 8.65 -3.32 13.74
N TYR A 57 8.14 -4.51 14.09
CA TYR A 57 8.23 -5.72 13.28
C TYR A 57 6.94 -6.53 13.42
N ILE A 58 6.52 -7.21 12.34
CA ILE A 58 5.32 -8.06 12.34
C ILE A 58 5.67 -9.43 12.93
N ASN A 59 4.97 -9.80 14.00
CA ASN A 59 5.11 -11.09 14.65
C ASN A 59 3.76 -11.82 14.70
N ASP A 60 3.40 -12.46 13.59
CA ASP A 60 2.18 -13.28 13.51
C ASP A 60 2.54 -14.78 13.61
N PRO A 61 1.90 -15.56 14.52
CA PRO A 61 2.08 -17.00 14.62
C PRO A 61 1.87 -17.77 13.31
N ARG A 62 1.00 -17.29 12.41
CA ARG A 62 0.72 -17.91 11.10
C ARG A 62 1.92 -17.92 10.17
N LEU A 63 2.82 -16.95 10.34
CA LEU A 63 4.03 -16.81 9.52
C LEU A 63 5.13 -17.78 9.95
N LYS A 64 5.12 -18.25 11.20
CA LYS A 64 6.12 -19.19 11.73
C LYS A 64 6.01 -20.58 11.11
N ASN A 65 4.86 -20.92 10.57
CA ASN A 65 4.57 -22.23 9.96
C ASN A 65 4.71 -22.21 8.42
N LEU A 66 5.14 -21.10 7.83
CA LEU A 66 5.34 -20.99 6.39
C LEU A 66 6.83 -21.23 6.06
N ASP A 67 7.13 -22.34 5.39
CA ASP A 67 8.46 -22.70 4.84
C ASP A 67 8.93 -21.79 3.69
N ILE A 68 8.38 -20.58 3.59
CA ILE A 68 8.79 -19.61 2.60
C ILE A 68 9.95 -18.83 3.22
N PRO A 69 11.16 -18.85 2.63
CA PRO A 69 12.27 -18.03 3.11
C PRO A 69 11.96 -16.57 2.81
N VAL A 70 11.20 -15.92 3.68
CA VAL A 70 11.05 -14.46 3.67
C VAL A 70 12.41 -13.91 4.09
N LYS A 71 13.25 -13.58 3.10
CA LYS A 71 14.52 -12.89 3.35
C LYS A 71 14.20 -11.48 3.88
N GLY A 72 14.14 -11.36 5.20
CA GLY A 72 13.88 -10.10 5.91
C GLY A 72 12.47 -10.00 6.49
N ASP A 73 12.20 -8.89 7.18
CA ASP A 73 10.91 -8.66 7.82
C ASP A 73 9.81 -8.28 6.82
N LEU A 74 8.59 -8.77 7.06
CA LEU A 74 7.44 -8.43 6.22
C LEU A 74 7.08 -6.95 6.40
N PRO A 75 6.89 -6.20 5.30
CA PRO A 75 6.61 -4.77 5.39
C PRO A 75 5.17 -4.47 5.80
N GLY A 76 4.24 -5.40 5.58
CA GLY A 76 2.83 -5.23 5.92
C GLY A 76 2.07 -6.55 5.89
N LEU A 77 1.01 -6.63 6.70
CA LEU A 77 0.14 -7.79 6.82
C LEU A 77 -1.33 -7.36 6.87
N TYR A 78 -2.15 -8.03 6.07
CA TYR A 78 -3.60 -7.87 6.09
C TYR A 78 -4.23 -8.91 7.01
N HIS A 79 -5.02 -8.45 7.97
CA HIS A 79 -5.81 -9.30 8.85
C HIS A 79 -7.27 -9.27 8.41
N PRO A 80 -7.78 -10.35 7.78
CA PRO A 80 -9.18 -10.42 7.37
C PRO A 80 -10.11 -10.47 8.57
N ARG A 81 -11.39 -10.12 8.36
CA ARG A 81 -12.41 -10.24 9.41
C ARG A 81 -12.53 -11.71 9.84
N VAL A 82 -12.31 -11.98 11.12
CA VAL A 82 -12.47 -13.32 11.70
C VAL A 82 -13.47 -13.22 12.85
N GLN A 83 -14.61 -13.91 12.71
CA GLN A 83 -15.68 -13.94 13.70
C GLN A 83 -16.12 -12.52 14.11
N ASN A 84 -15.82 -12.10 15.35
CA ASN A 84 -16.16 -10.80 15.91
C ASN A 84 -15.05 -9.75 15.77
N GLN A 85 -13.85 -10.15 15.31
CA GLN A 85 -12.76 -9.20 15.06
C GLN A 85 -12.89 -8.62 13.65
N PRO A 86 -13.04 -7.30 13.49
CA PRO A 86 -13.11 -6.67 12.18
C PRO A 86 -11.76 -6.72 11.46
N ALA A 87 -11.78 -6.40 10.16
CA ALA A 87 -10.56 -6.41 9.37
C ALA A 87 -9.66 -5.23 9.73
N TRP A 88 -8.35 -5.46 9.76
CA TRP A 88 -7.38 -4.42 10.08
C TRP A 88 -6.05 -4.65 9.35
N LEU A 89 -5.25 -3.59 9.28
CA LEU A 89 -3.97 -3.56 8.57
C LEU A 89 -2.83 -3.42 9.56
N GLU A 90 -1.76 -4.17 9.36
CA GLU A 90 -0.52 -4.08 10.13
C GLU A 90 0.63 -3.66 9.23
N ILE A 91 1.45 -2.70 9.68
CA ILE A 91 2.56 -2.15 8.90
C ILE A 91 3.82 -2.17 9.76
N SER A 92 4.88 -2.78 9.23
CA SER A 92 6.20 -2.84 9.84
C SER A 92 7.01 -1.60 9.48
N LEU A 93 7.34 -0.77 10.47
CA LEU A 93 8.22 0.37 10.28
C LEU A 93 9.69 -0.05 10.15
N GLY A 94 10.10 -1.12 10.84
CA GLY A 94 11.45 -1.65 10.77
C GLY A 94 11.80 -2.11 9.36
N ALA A 95 10.87 -2.81 8.70
CA ALA A 95 11.04 -3.23 7.31
C ALA A 95 11.08 -2.05 6.33
N LEU A 96 10.32 -0.98 6.58
CA LEU A 96 10.24 0.19 5.70
C LEU A 96 11.40 1.18 5.88
N LEU A 97 11.91 1.33 7.10
CA LEU A 97 12.97 2.30 7.43
C LEU A 97 14.36 1.68 7.49
N GLN A 98 14.46 0.34 7.55
CA GLN A 98 15.70 -0.43 7.61
C GLN A 98 16.71 0.20 8.59
N PRO A 99 16.32 0.45 9.85
CA PRO A 99 17.13 1.24 10.78
C PRO A 99 18.47 0.55 11.09
N THR A 100 18.54 -0.78 10.99
CA THR A 100 19.71 -1.61 11.28
C THR A 100 20.75 -1.67 10.16
N GLU A 101 20.43 -1.16 8.96
CA GLU A 101 21.33 -1.22 7.81
C GLU A 101 22.27 0.01 7.70
N SER A 102 23.23 -0.06 6.77
CA SER A 102 24.23 0.98 6.50
C SER A 102 23.59 2.35 6.24
N PHE A 103 24.33 3.42 6.56
CA PHE A 103 23.87 4.82 6.45
C PHE A 103 23.22 5.16 5.09
N THR A 104 23.81 4.70 3.98
CA THR A 104 23.28 4.93 2.63
C THR A 104 21.91 4.28 2.43
N LYS A 105 21.74 3.03 2.87
CA LYS A 105 20.45 2.31 2.79
C LYS A 105 19.40 2.96 3.68
N ARG A 106 19.77 3.34 4.91
CA ARG A 106 18.89 4.09 5.82
C ARG A 106 18.42 5.41 5.21
N TRP A 107 19.31 6.16 4.56
CA TRP A 107 18.95 7.40 3.89
C TRP A 107 18.01 7.19 2.69
N MET A 108 18.29 6.17 1.86
CA MET A 108 17.37 5.78 0.78
C MET A 108 16.00 5.34 1.29
N ALA A 109 15.96 4.56 2.37
CA ALA A 109 14.73 4.13 3.02
C ALA A 109 13.91 5.34 3.53
N LYS A 110 14.57 6.30 4.20
CA LYS A 110 13.90 7.53 4.68
C LYS A 110 13.34 8.39 3.53
N THR A 111 14.07 8.53 2.43
CA THR A 111 13.61 9.35 1.29
C THR A 111 12.47 8.71 0.50
N SER A 112 12.49 7.37 0.37
CA SER A 112 11.43 6.60 -0.30
C SER A 112 10.27 6.21 0.61
N PHE A 113 10.39 6.42 1.92
CA PHE A 113 9.42 5.97 2.94
C PHE A 113 7.98 6.31 2.61
N LYS A 114 7.67 7.57 2.29
CA LYS A 114 6.28 8.01 2.01
C LYS A 114 5.69 7.34 0.76
N ALA A 115 6.53 7.07 -0.25
CA ALA A 115 6.10 6.40 -1.47
C ALA A 115 5.89 4.90 -1.23
N ASN A 116 6.82 4.26 -0.51
CA ASN A 116 6.73 2.84 -0.14
C ASN A 116 5.52 2.58 0.76
N LEU A 117 5.29 3.45 1.75
CA LEU A 117 4.14 3.40 2.64
C LEU A 117 2.81 3.53 1.86
N ALA A 118 2.73 4.45 0.91
CA ALA A 118 1.54 4.60 0.07
C ALA A 118 1.30 3.35 -0.80
N GLY A 119 2.34 2.81 -1.44
CA GLY A 119 2.25 1.59 -2.23
C GLY A 119 1.81 0.38 -1.40
N LEU A 120 2.32 0.27 -0.18
CA LEU A 120 1.95 -0.76 0.77
C LEU A 120 0.50 -0.61 1.25
N LEU A 121 0.05 0.60 1.56
CA LEU A 121 -1.36 0.84 1.89
C LEU A 121 -2.27 0.46 0.72
N PHE A 122 -1.93 0.83 -0.51
CA PHE A 122 -2.73 0.46 -1.68
C PHE A 122 -2.75 -1.05 -1.92
N SER A 123 -1.64 -1.76 -1.68
CA SER A 123 -1.62 -3.22 -1.81
C SER A 123 -2.44 -3.90 -0.72
N LEU A 124 -2.34 -3.47 0.54
CA LEU A 124 -3.12 -4.00 1.67
C LEU A 124 -4.62 -3.73 1.52
N VAL A 125 -5.00 -2.52 1.10
CA VAL A 125 -6.41 -2.20 0.80
C VAL A 125 -6.88 -2.98 -0.42
N GLY A 126 -6.02 -3.18 -1.42
CA GLY A 126 -6.31 -4.06 -2.56
C GLY A 126 -6.60 -5.49 -2.12
N GLN A 127 -5.78 -6.05 -1.22
CA GLN A 127 -6.03 -7.37 -0.62
C GLN A 127 -7.38 -7.40 0.07
N HIS A 128 -7.68 -6.41 0.91
CA HIS A 128 -8.99 -6.32 1.58
C HIS A 128 -10.15 -6.28 0.58
N TYR A 129 -10.08 -5.41 -0.43
CA TYR A 129 -11.12 -5.24 -1.44
C TYR A 129 -11.37 -6.53 -2.23
N TYR A 130 -10.33 -7.18 -2.75
CA TYR A 130 -10.49 -8.39 -3.56
C TYR A 130 -10.83 -9.64 -2.75
N LEU A 131 -10.40 -9.73 -1.49
CA LEU A 131 -10.71 -10.88 -0.64
C LEU A 131 -12.09 -10.75 0.02
N THR A 132 -12.52 -9.54 0.36
CA THR A 132 -13.71 -9.32 1.21
C THR A 132 -14.91 -8.78 0.43
N LEU A 133 -14.69 -7.91 -0.56
CA LEU A 133 -15.78 -7.17 -1.20
C LEU A 133 -16.05 -7.65 -2.63
N LYS A 134 -14.99 -7.98 -3.37
CA LYS A 134 -15.08 -8.41 -4.77
C LYS A 134 -14.87 -9.91 -4.92
N HIS A 135 -15.94 -10.68 -4.72
CA HIS A 135 -15.92 -12.15 -4.84
C HIS A 135 -15.86 -12.69 -6.27
N SER A 136 -15.78 -11.83 -7.29
CA SER A 136 -15.78 -12.23 -8.70
C SER A 136 -14.43 -12.80 -9.18
N VAL A 137 -13.41 -12.82 -8.33
CA VAL A 137 -12.02 -13.10 -8.72
C VAL A 137 -11.60 -14.48 -8.21
N LYS A 138 -11.18 -15.34 -9.14
CA LYS A 138 -10.61 -16.65 -8.80
C LYS A 138 -9.32 -16.48 -8.01
N LYS A 139 -9.09 -17.34 -7.01
CA LYS A 139 -7.91 -17.28 -6.12
C LYS A 139 -6.57 -17.19 -6.87
N GLN A 140 -6.44 -17.91 -7.98
CA GLN A 140 -5.24 -17.90 -8.84
C GLN A 140 -4.92 -16.52 -9.43
N ASN A 141 -5.91 -15.67 -9.63
CA ASN A 141 -5.76 -14.35 -10.26
C ASN A 141 -5.79 -13.19 -9.24
N LEU A 142 -5.80 -13.49 -7.94
CA LEU A 142 -5.88 -12.44 -6.91
C LEU A 142 -4.62 -11.58 -6.88
N GLU A 143 -3.45 -12.20 -6.82
CA GLU A 143 -2.18 -11.46 -6.70
C GLU A 143 -1.94 -10.51 -7.89
N PRO A 144 -2.09 -10.93 -9.17
CA PRO A 144 -1.97 -10.00 -10.29
C PRO A 144 -2.96 -8.84 -10.23
N GLN A 145 -4.19 -9.07 -9.77
CA GLN A 145 -5.21 -8.02 -9.69
C GLN A 145 -4.96 -7.04 -8.54
N ILE A 146 -4.50 -7.53 -7.39
CA ILE A 146 -4.08 -6.71 -6.25
C ILE A 146 -2.89 -5.85 -6.67
N ARG A 147 -1.91 -6.43 -7.38
CA ARG A 147 -0.75 -5.71 -7.89
C ARG A 147 -1.16 -4.61 -8.87
N GLN A 148 -1.99 -4.93 -9.86
CA GLN A 148 -2.50 -3.94 -10.82
C GLN A 148 -3.28 -2.81 -10.13
N TYR A 149 -4.07 -3.15 -9.11
CA TYR A 149 -4.78 -2.17 -8.29
C TYR A 149 -3.79 -1.24 -7.56
N ALA A 150 -2.78 -1.80 -6.91
CA ALA A 150 -1.77 -1.02 -6.20
C ALA A 150 -1.00 -0.11 -7.16
N GLU A 151 -0.55 -0.63 -8.31
CA GLU A 151 0.19 0.13 -9.32
C GLU A 151 -0.65 1.27 -9.91
N LYS A 152 -1.93 1.02 -10.21
CA LYS A 152 -2.85 2.05 -10.73
C LYS A 152 -3.04 3.18 -9.73
N ASN A 153 -3.32 2.86 -8.47
CA ASN A 153 -3.53 3.86 -7.43
C ASN A 153 -2.25 4.60 -7.09
N LEU A 154 -1.10 3.91 -7.03
CA LEU A 154 0.19 4.54 -6.78
C LEU A 154 0.59 5.51 -7.90
N LYS A 155 0.33 5.16 -9.17
CA LYS A 155 0.55 6.07 -10.29
C LYS A 155 -0.32 7.31 -10.18
N SER A 156 -1.61 7.12 -9.92
CA SER A 156 -2.60 8.21 -9.82
C SER A 156 -2.29 9.13 -8.63
N TRP A 157 -1.98 8.54 -7.48
CA TRP A 157 -1.52 9.24 -6.29
C TRP A 157 -0.23 10.03 -6.53
N GLY A 158 0.75 9.40 -7.17
CA GLY A 158 2.01 10.04 -7.52
C GLY A 158 1.79 11.22 -8.46
N GLU A 159 0.85 11.13 -9.39
CA GLU A 159 0.45 12.24 -10.26
C GLU A 159 -0.22 13.37 -9.47
N GLU A 160 -1.12 13.07 -8.54
CA GLU A 160 -1.79 14.06 -7.71
C GLU A 160 -0.83 14.80 -6.77
N GLN A 161 0.03 14.07 -6.06
CA GLN A 161 1.11 14.67 -5.25
C GLN A 161 2.04 15.54 -6.10
N SER A 162 2.24 15.14 -7.35
CA SER A 162 3.09 15.85 -8.30
C SER A 162 2.39 17.06 -8.93
N LYS A 163 1.05 17.15 -8.97
CA LYS A 163 0.33 18.25 -9.65
C LYS A 163 0.77 19.65 -9.20
N HIS A 164 1.10 19.80 -7.92
CA HIS A 164 1.54 21.07 -7.33
C HIS A 164 3.07 21.24 -7.30
N SER A 165 3.84 20.23 -7.72
CA SER A 165 5.30 20.27 -7.69
C SER A 165 5.88 20.80 -9.00
N LEU A 166 6.80 21.77 -8.92
CA LEU A 166 7.55 22.29 -10.07
C LEU A 166 8.24 21.19 -10.87
N ARG A 167 8.72 20.14 -10.18
CA ARG A 167 9.32 18.96 -10.80
C ARG A 167 8.36 18.25 -11.76
N ALA A 168 7.07 18.20 -11.45
CA ALA A 168 6.11 17.54 -12.33
C ALA A 168 5.86 18.33 -13.61
N LYS A 169 5.86 19.66 -13.54
CA LYS A 169 5.71 20.51 -14.72
C LYS A 169 6.90 20.33 -15.69
N ILE A 170 8.11 20.13 -15.14
CA ILE A 170 9.34 19.92 -15.92
C ILE A 170 9.45 18.48 -16.46
N PHE A 171 9.13 17.47 -15.65
CA PHE A 171 9.36 16.07 -16.02
C PHE A 171 8.18 15.39 -16.75
N LYS A 172 6.97 15.94 -16.70
CA LYS A 172 5.80 15.43 -17.45
C LYS A 172 6.08 15.25 -18.96
N PRO A 173 6.65 16.24 -19.69
CA PRO A 173 6.93 16.08 -21.12
C PRO A 173 8.02 15.03 -21.41
N VAL A 174 8.91 14.75 -20.45
CA VAL A 174 10.04 13.81 -20.64
C VAL A 174 9.67 12.36 -20.29
N ARG A 175 8.59 12.14 -19.51
CA ARG A 175 8.08 10.80 -19.15
C ARG A 175 7.99 9.79 -20.32
N PRO A 176 7.39 10.10 -21.47
CA PRO A 176 7.24 9.10 -22.55
C PRO A 176 8.58 8.60 -23.08
N TYR A 177 9.61 9.43 -23.11
CA TYR A 177 10.95 9.05 -23.56
C TYR A 177 11.64 8.15 -22.54
N VAL A 178 11.52 8.47 -21.24
CA VAL A 178 12.06 7.64 -20.15
C VAL A 178 11.37 6.28 -20.10
N GLU A 179 10.05 6.22 -20.29
CA GLU A 179 9.32 4.95 -20.34
C GLU A 179 9.73 4.08 -21.54
N ARG A 180 9.99 4.69 -22.70
CA ARG A 180 10.52 3.97 -23.88
C ARG A 180 11.91 3.40 -23.59
N PHE A 181 12.78 4.19 -22.96
CA PHE A 181 14.12 3.75 -22.60
C PHE A 181 14.09 2.62 -21.56
N ALA A 182 13.24 2.72 -20.53
CA ALA A 182 13.05 1.67 -19.53
C ALA A 182 12.53 0.36 -20.16
N ARG A 183 11.57 0.45 -21.09
CA ARG A 183 11.07 -0.73 -21.84
C ARG A 183 12.17 -1.36 -22.68
N TRP A 184 13.01 -0.55 -23.32
CA TRP A 184 14.15 -1.04 -24.09
C TRP A 184 15.20 -1.73 -23.20
N LEU A 185 15.53 -1.15 -22.05
CA LEU A 185 16.44 -1.76 -21.08
C LEU A 185 15.91 -3.08 -20.53
N ASN A 186 14.64 -3.15 -20.15
CA ASN A 186 14.03 -4.39 -19.67
C ASN A 186 14.03 -5.49 -20.75
N ARG A 187 13.81 -5.12 -22.03
CA ARG A 187 13.93 -6.06 -23.15
C ARG A 187 15.36 -6.58 -23.30
N LYS A 188 16.37 -5.70 -23.16
CA LYS A 188 17.79 -6.11 -23.18
C LYS A 188 18.16 -7.00 -22.00
N ALA A 189 17.71 -6.66 -20.79
CA ALA A 189 17.97 -7.46 -19.59
C ALA A 189 17.32 -8.85 -19.70
N ALA A 190 16.07 -8.93 -20.16
CA ALA A 190 15.39 -10.21 -20.39
C ALA A 190 16.07 -11.05 -21.49
N ALA A 191 16.60 -10.42 -22.54
CA ALA A 191 17.37 -11.11 -23.57
C ALA A 191 18.74 -11.61 -23.08
N ALA A 192 19.38 -10.87 -22.17
CA ALA A 192 20.63 -11.28 -21.53
C ALA A 192 20.41 -12.45 -20.55
N GLN A 193 19.35 -12.41 -19.75
CA GLN A 193 18.99 -13.50 -18.83
C GLN A 193 18.60 -14.80 -19.54
N LYS A 194 18.07 -14.73 -20.77
CA LYS A 194 17.77 -15.93 -21.59
C LYS A 194 18.99 -16.52 -22.31
N LYS A 195 20.11 -15.78 -22.36
CA LYS A 195 21.36 -16.21 -22.99
C LYS A 195 22.37 -16.78 -21.99
N SER A 196 22.14 -16.57 -20.69
CA SER A 196 22.84 -17.24 -19.59
C SER A 196 22.10 -18.49 -19.17
#